data_AF-A0A7N8XA09-F1
#
_entry.id   AF-A0A7N8XA09-F1
#
_cell.length_a   1.000
_cell.length_b   1.000
_cell.length_c   1.000
_cell.angle_alpha   90.00
_cell.angle_beta   90.00
_cell.angle_gamma   90.00
#
_symmetry.space_group_name_H-M   'P 1'
#
loop_
_entity.id
_entity.type
_entity.pdbx_description
1 polymer ?
#
loop_
_entity_poly.entity_id
_entity_poly.type
_entity_poly.pdbx_seq_one_letter_code
_entity_poly.pdbx_strand_id
1 'polypeptide(L)'
;IQPPIHIHMHIFHILILAVTPGTSPVSRLCPAGCASCSALNGCLFCKPRLFFHLEMDGMRQRGTCLSSCPRGHYGTRSPHVSTCTKCPIGCEVCVRRNMCVRCRADLYFLHGQCHLVCPSGFEPDCLNYELSLLVHCEVGDWTDWGPCVRKRSIRAYRRGKETRTRQILQPPSVYGDPCPQMSQFRKCVVRKRQSPHRICPRSTKHADSHRKRREADPAALKSAGLAWSCVLAATQSLLGAAT
;
A
#
# COMPACT_ATOMS: atom_id res chain seq x y z
N ILE A 1 9.25 -105.62 60.63
CA ILE A 1 8.05 -105.33 59.84
C ILE A 1 8.44 -104.27 58.81
N GLN A 2 8.62 -104.67 57.55
CA GLN A 2 8.64 -103.80 56.36
C GLN A 2 7.19 -103.70 55.80
N PRO A 3 6.82 -102.83 54.83
CA PRO A 3 7.54 -101.83 54.01
C PRO A 3 6.69 -100.52 53.85
N PRO A 4 6.63 -99.75 52.72
CA PRO A 4 7.61 -99.28 51.70
C PRO A 4 7.65 -97.73 51.53
N ILE A 5 8.76 -97.11 51.09
CA ILE A 5 9.13 -96.68 49.71
C ILE A 5 8.24 -95.59 49.07
N HIS A 6 8.82 -94.37 49.04
CA HIS A 6 8.91 -93.39 47.94
C HIS A 6 8.04 -93.60 46.67
N ILE A 7 7.00 -92.79 46.46
CA ILE A 7 6.47 -92.43 45.13
C ILE A 7 6.03 -90.95 45.12
N HIS A 8 6.71 -90.16 44.27
CA HIS A 8 6.35 -88.85 43.69
C HIS A 8 6.03 -87.68 44.65
N MET A 9 6.91 -86.66 44.84
CA MET A 9 7.36 -85.70 43.82
C MET A 9 6.26 -85.35 42.80
N HIS A 10 5.21 -84.66 43.25
CA HIS A 10 4.53 -83.52 42.61
C HIS A 10 3.37 -83.11 43.54
N ILE A 11 2.95 -81.85 43.51
CA ILE A 11 1.95 -81.24 44.43
C ILE A 11 2.57 -80.70 45.75
N PHE A 12 3.83 -80.28 45.69
CA PHE A 12 4.31 -79.14 46.48
C PHE A 12 4.03 -77.86 45.69
N HIS A 13 2.76 -77.48 45.57
CA HIS A 13 2.28 -76.17 45.12
C HIS A 13 0.77 -76.33 44.97
N ILE A 14 0.01 -75.71 45.87
CA ILE A 14 -1.35 -75.19 45.72
C ILE A 14 -2.07 -75.27 47.08
N LEU A 15 -2.34 -74.07 47.59
CA LEU A 15 -3.44 -73.73 48.49
C LEU A 15 -3.28 -73.86 50.02
N ILE A 16 -2.27 -73.20 50.58
CA ILE A 16 -2.47 -72.50 51.86
C ILE A 16 -1.84 -71.13 51.74
N LEU A 17 -2.67 -70.08 51.66
CA LEU A 17 -2.47 -68.68 52.10
C LEU A 17 -3.46 -67.78 51.35
N ALA A 18 -4.67 -67.60 51.87
CA ALA A 18 -5.56 -66.52 51.40
C ALA A 18 -6.64 -66.17 52.42
N VAL A 19 -6.27 -65.68 53.61
CA VAL A 19 -7.08 -64.69 54.34
C VAL A 19 -6.14 -63.82 55.21
N THR A 20 -5.69 -62.69 54.67
CA THR A 20 -5.34 -61.50 55.46
C THR A 20 -6.06 -60.30 54.83
N PRO A 21 -7.07 -59.71 55.49
CA PRO A 21 -7.67 -58.46 55.06
C PRO A 21 -6.81 -57.32 55.63
N GLY A 22 -5.92 -56.75 54.84
CA GLY A 22 -5.06 -55.70 55.38
C GLY A 22 -4.04 -55.16 54.39
N THR A 23 -4.46 -54.15 53.62
CA THR A 23 -3.62 -53.07 53.09
C THR A 23 -2.33 -53.49 52.38
N SER A 24 -2.41 -53.67 51.06
CA SER A 24 -1.27 -53.36 50.21
C SER A 24 -0.86 -51.90 50.48
N PRO A 25 0.42 -51.55 50.73
CA PRO A 25 0.82 -50.17 50.85
C PRO A 25 0.82 -49.61 49.42
N VAL A 26 -0.35 -49.21 48.94
CA VAL A 26 -0.43 -48.19 47.90
C VAL A 26 0.19 -46.97 48.54
N SER A 27 1.51 -46.88 48.43
CA SER A 27 2.25 -45.71 48.86
C SER A 27 1.60 -44.56 48.11
N ARG A 28 0.92 -43.68 48.85
CA ARG A 28 0.34 -42.43 48.31
C ARG A 28 1.48 -41.47 47.99
N LEU A 29 2.40 -41.93 47.15
CA LEU A 29 3.49 -41.14 46.64
C LEU A 29 2.89 -40.25 45.57
N CYS A 30 3.14 -38.96 45.71
CA CYS A 30 2.73 -38.01 44.71
C CYS A 30 3.36 -38.34 43.35
N PRO A 31 2.72 -37.93 42.24
CA PRO A 31 3.27 -38.10 40.91
C PRO A 31 4.71 -37.59 40.82
N ALA A 32 5.50 -38.19 39.93
CA ALA A 32 6.88 -37.75 39.72
C ALA A 32 6.95 -36.23 39.45
N GLY A 33 7.90 -35.55 40.09
CA GLY A 33 8.01 -34.09 39.99
C GLY A 33 7.07 -33.29 40.90
N CYS A 34 6.14 -33.93 41.59
CA CYS A 34 5.28 -33.30 42.58
C CYS A 34 5.88 -33.40 43.99
N ALA A 35 5.87 -32.30 44.75
CA ALA A 35 6.32 -32.25 46.14
C ALA A 35 5.18 -32.56 47.13
N SER A 36 3.97 -32.06 46.86
CA SER A 36 2.77 -32.35 47.65
C SER A 36 1.55 -32.41 46.74
N CYS A 37 0.65 -33.35 47.00
CA CYS A 37 -0.51 -33.65 46.17
C CYS A 37 -1.74 -34.03 47.00
N SER A 38 -2.90 -33.96 46.36
CA SER A 38 -4.18 -34.44 46.88
C SER A 38 -4.85 -35.34 45.86
N ALA A 39 -5.73 -36.24 46.33
CA ALA A 39 -6.46 -37.14 45.44
C ALA A 39 -7.33 -36.38 44.41
N LEU A 40 -7.97 -35.29 44.85
CA LEU A 40 -8.93 -34.53 44.05
C LEU A 40 -8.27 -33.47 43.15
N ASN A 41 -7.32 -32.70 43.69
CA ASN A 41 -6.73 -31.57 42.96
C ASN A 41 -5.42 -31.94 42.24
N GLY A 42 -4.96 -33.19 42.33
CA GLY A 42 -3.68 -33.60 41.78
C GLY A 42 -2.51 -32.98 42.55
N CYS A 43 -1.48 -32.52 41.83
CA CYS A 43 -0.35 -31.87 42.46
C CYS A 43 -0.73 -30.47 42.99
N LEU A 44 -0.25 -30.12 44.18
CA LEU A 44 -0.41 -28.81 44.80
C LEU A 44 0.87 -27.97 44.70
N PHE A 45 2.03 -28.61 44.83
CA PHE A 45 3.33 -27.95 44.75
C PHE A 45 4.30 -28.77 43.92
N CYS A 46 4.93 -28.15 42.92
CA CYS A 46 5.95 -28.80 42.11
C CYS A 46 7.33 -28.76 42.76
N LYS A 47 8.15 -29.77 42.46
CA LYS A 47 9.58 -29.72 42.77
C LYS A 47 10.25 -28.56 42.01
N PRO A 48 11.38 -28.03 42.51
CA PRO A 48 12.11 -26.95 41.84
C PRO A 48 12.39 -27.27 40.36
N ARG A 49 12.45 -26.23 39.52
CA ARG A 49 12.68 -26.26 38.05
C ARG A 49 11.50 -26.73 37.20
N LEU A 50 10.44 -27.27 37.79
CA LEU A 50 9.22 -27.65 37.07
C LEU A 50 8.20 -26.52 37.07
N PHE A 51 7.33 -26.52 36.07
CA PHE A 51 6.21 -25.60 35.93
C PHE A 51 4.91 -26.26 36.40
N PHE A 52 4.18 -25.55 37.26
CA PHE A 52 2.83 -25.89 37.66
C PHE A 52 1.85 -25.56 36.53
N HIS A 53 1.03 -26.53 36.13
CA HIS A 53 -0.01 -26.38 35.14
C HIS A 53 -1.35 -26.87 35.69
N LEU A 54 -2.42 -26.13 35.42
CA LEU A 54 -3.79 -26.52 35.77
C LEU A 54 -4.48 -27.09 34.55
N GLU A 55 -4.67 -28.40 34.56
CA GLU A 55 -5.44 -29.13 33.56
C GLU A 55 -6.93 -29.10 33.94
N MET A 56 -7.80 -28.88 32.96
CA MET A 56 -9.25 -28.92 33.16
C MET A 56 -9.80 -30.23 32.61
N ASP A 57 -10.41 -31.02 33.49
CA ASP A 57 -11.13 -32.26 33.17
C ASP A 57 -12.61 -32.06 33.50
N GLY A 58 -13.39 -31.66 32.49
CA GLY A 58 -14.76 -31.18 32.66
C GLY A 58 -14.80 -29.93 33.54
N MET A 59 -15.41 -30.05 34.73
CA MET A 59 -15.48 -28.96 35.73
C MET A 59 -14.40 -29.06 36.82
N ARG A 60 -13.52 -30.06 36.77
CA ARG A 60 -12.46 -30.26 37.76
C ARG A 60 -11.16 -29.62 37.28
N GLN A 61 -10.44 -29.01 38.21
CA GLN A 61 -9.08 -28.51 37.98
C GLN A 61 -8.08 -29.44 38.67
N ARG A 62 -7.12 -29.95 37.90
CA ARG A 62 -6.08 -30.84 38.40
C ARG A 62 -4.71 -30.23 38.14
N GLY A 63 -3.92 -30.06 39.19
CA GLY A 63 -2.55 -29.59 39.11
C GLY A 63 -1.60 -30.67 38.62
N THR A 64 -0.75 -30.33 37.66
CA THR A 64 0.31 -31.16 37.10
C THR A 64 1.63 -30.39 37.06
N CYS A 65 2.75 -31.11 37.08
CA CYS A 65 4.09 -30.53 37.05
C CYS A 65 4.80 -30.94 35.76
N LEU A 66 5.21 -29.96 34.97
CA LEU A 66 5.76 -30.15 33.63
C LEU A 66 7.17 -29.55 33.53
N SER A 67 8.03 -30.15 32.72
CA SER A 67 9.35 -29.57 32.38
C SER A 67 9.23 -28.36 31.45
N SER A 68 8.17 -28.34 30.62
CA SER A 68 7.86 -27.28 29.66
C SER A 68 6.35 -27.11 29.54
N CYS A 69 5.88 -25.87 29.35
CA CYS A 69 4.45 -25.59 29.23
C CYS A 69 3.86 -26.15 27.92
N PRO A 70 2.60 -26.60 27.95
CA PRO A 70 1.91 -27.11 26.77
C PRO A 70 1.60 -25.99 25.76
N ARG A 71 1.20 -26.35 24.53
CA ARG A 71 0.77 -25.39 23.50
C ARG A 71 -0.33 -24.46 24.04
N GLY A 72 -0.30 -23.20 23.62
CA GLY A 72 -1.18 -22.15 24.13
C GLY A 72 -0.84 -21.66 25.55
N HIS A 73 0.30 -22.04 26.12
CA HIS A 73 0.78 -21.53 27.40
C HIS A 73 2.25 -21.12 27.35
N TYR A 74 2.61 -20.09 28.11
CA TYR A 74 4.00 -19.69 28.35
C TYR A 74 4.36 -19.88 29.83
N GLY A 75 5.63 -20.18 30.08
CA GLY A 75 6.14 -20.37 31.44
C GLY A 75 6.55 -19.05 32.08
N THR A 76 6.04 -18.77 33.27
CA THR A 76 6.49 -17.66 34.12
C THR A 76 7.25 -18.23 35.30
N ARG A 77 8.53 -17.83 35.47
CA ARG A 77 9.34 -18.24 36.62
C ARG A 77 9.19 -17.21 37.74
N SER A 78 8.76 -17.64 38.91
CA SER A 78 8.80 -16.82 40.13
C SER A 78 9.72 -17.49 41.18
N PRO A 79 10.19 -16.74 42.18
CA PRO A 79 11.03 -17.29 43.26
C PRO A 79 10.35 -18.43 44.03
N HIS A 80 9.02 -18.45 44.06
CA HIS A 80 8.24 -19.42 44.84
C HIS A 80 7.66 -20.55 43.99
N VAL A 81 7.17 -20.24 42.79
CA VAL A 81 6.56 -21.23 41.88
C VAL A 81 6.73 -20.81 40.42
N SER A 82 7.16 -21.74 39.56
CA SER A 82 7.10 -21.52 38.12
C SER A 82 5.75 -22.04 37.62
N THR A 83 5.02 -21.25 36.84
CA THR A 83 3.63 -21.57 36.44
C THR A 83 3.45 -21.42 34.93
N CYS A 84 2.64 -22.31 34.34
CA CYS A 84 2.20 -22.19 32.96
C CYS A 84 0.95 -21.30 32.87
N THR A 85 1.08 -20.18 32.16
CA THR A 85 0.01 -19.21 31.97
C THR A 85 -0.47 -19.25 30.52
N LYS A 86 -1.79 -19.17 30.29
CA LYS A 86 -2.37 -19.15 28.94
C LYS A 86 -1.85 -17.97 28.12
N CYS A 87 -1.63 -18.22 26.82
CA CYS A 87 -1.34 -17.18 25.86
C CYS A 87 -2.48 -16.16 25.75
N PRO A 88 -2.20 -14.94 25.27
CA PRO A 88 -3.22 -13.94 24.97
C PRO A 88 -4.29 -14.46 24.00
N ILE A 89 -5.46 -13.83 24.03
CA ILE A 89 -6.56 -14.13 23.11
C ILE A 89 -6.06 -13.98 21.67
N GLY A 90 -6.38 -14.96 20.82
CA GLY A 90 -5.98 -14.96 19.41
C GLY A 90 -4.54 -15.44 19.16
N CYS A 91 -3.73 -15.68 20.18
CA CYS A 91 -2.38 -16.22 20.04
C CYS A 91 -2.34 -17.73 20.29
N GLU A 92 -1.77 -18.49 19.37
CA GLU A 92 -1.60 -19.95 19.48
C GLU A 92 -0.28 -20.32 20.18
N VAL A 93 0.80 -19.62 19.83
CA VAL A 93 2.14 -19.86 20.39
C VAL A 93 2.72 -18.54 20.86
N CYS A 94 3.06 -18.45 22.14
CA CYS A 94 3.62 -17.25 22.75
C CYS A 94 4.85 -17.58 23.61
N VAL A 95 5.77 -16.61 23.72
CA VAL A 95 6.97 -16.73 24.57
C VAL A 95 6.74 -16.06 25.92
N ARG A 96 6.03 -14.92 25.93
CA ARG A 96 5.63 -14.15 27.10
C ARG A 96 4.27 -13.50 26.83
N ARG A 97 3.69 -12.83 27.83
CA ARG A 97 2.37 -12.17 27.75
C ARG A 97 2.19 -11.28 26.53
N ASN A 98 3.19 -10.48 26.13
CA ASN A 98 3.07 -9.51 25.04
C ASN A 98 3.88 -9.92 23.79
N MET A 99 4.26 -11.20 23.69
CA MET A 99 5.13 -11.69 22.62
C MET A 99 4.56 -12.99 22.08
N CYS A 100 3.63 -12.83 21.15
CA CYS A 100 3.13 -13.91 20.32
C CYS A 100 4.14 -14.23 19.21
N VAL A 101 4.22 -15.49 18.84
CA VAL A 101 5.03 -15.99 17.72
C VAL A 101 4.12 -16.47 16.59
N ARG A 102 2.92 -16.97 16.93
CA ARG A 102 1.93 -17.43 15.95
C ARG A 102 0.52 -17.12 16.39
N CYS A 103 -0.20 -16.37 15.57
CA CYS A 103 -1.61 -16.08 15.75
C CYS A 103 -2.49 -17.25 15.29
N ARG A 104 -3.73 -17.30 15.80
CA ARG A 104 -4.77 -18.20 15.26
C ARG A 104 -5.10 -17.78 13.82
N ALA A 105 -5.68 -18.70 13.06
CA ALA A 105 -6.19 -18.40 11.73
C ALA A 105 -7.11 -17.16 11.77
N ASP A 106 -7.12 -16.40 10.67
CA ASP A 106 -7.94 -15.20 10.48
C ASP A 106 -7.53 -13.97 11.34
N LEU A 107 -6.37 -14.02 12.01
CA LEU A 107 -5.78 -12.87 12.69
C LEU A 107 -4.47 -12.45 12.04
N TYR A 108 -4.25 -11.14 12.00
CA TYR A 108 -3.04 -10.54 11.47
C TYR A 108 -1.97 -10.40 12.56
N PHE A 109 -0.74 -10.78 12.24
CA PHE A 109 0.40 -10.61 13.12
C PHE A 109 1.07 -9.24 12.91
N LEU A 110 1.26 -8.48 13.98
CA LEU A 110 2.07 -7.26 13.97
C LEU A 110 2.81 -7.12 15.31
N HIS A 111 4.14 -6.99 15.24
CA HIS A 111 5.00 -6.70 16.39
C HIS A 111 4.76 -7.59 17.63
N GLY A 112 4.51 -8.89 17.43
CA GLY A 112 4.27 -9.82 18.54
C GLY A 112 2.82 -9.82 19.06
N GLN A 113 1.89 -9.17 18.37
CA GLN A 113 0.47 -9.10 18.70
C GLN A 113 -0.39 -9.61 17.55
N CYS A 114 -1.60 -10.07 17.90
CA CYS A 114 -2.58 -10.59 16.96
C CYS A 114 -3.77 -9.64 16.88
N HIS A 115 -4.11 -9.19 15.68
CA HIS A 115 -5.18 -8.23 15.43
C HIS A 115 -6.29 -8.86 14.58
N LEU A 116 -7.54 -8.59 14.93
CA LEU A 116 -8.72 -9.03 14.17
C LEU A 116 -8.91 -8.22 12.88
N VAL A 117 -8.49 -6.95 12.90
CA VAL A 117 -8.61 -6.01 11.79
C VAL A 117 -7.26 -5.34 11.55
N CYS A 118 -6.94 -5.10 10.29
CA CYS A 118 -5.76 -4.35 9.88
C CYS A 118 -5.77 -2.94 10.50
N PRO A 119 -4.79 -2.59 11.36
CA PRO A 119 -4.68 -1.24 11.92
C PRO A 119 -4.31 -0.20 10.86
N SER A 120 -4.63 1.07 11.12
CA SER A 120 -4.37 2.18 10.19
C SER A 120 -2.88 2.33 9.87
N GLY A 121 -2.57 2.64 8.60
CA GLY A 121 -1.19 2.77 8.11
C GLY A 121 -0.55 1.43 7.73
N PHE A 122 -1.28 0.33 7.85
CA PHE A 122 -0.89 -0.98 7.35
C PHE A 122 -1.93 -1.48 6.35
N GLU A 123 -1.51 -2.36 5.46
CA GLU A 123 -2.36 -3.12 4.57
C GLU A 123 -2.23 -4.63 4.87
N PRO A 124 -3.31 -5.42 4.71
CA PRO A 124 -3.26 -6.84 4.99
C PRO A 124 -2.44 -7.58 3.92
N ASP A 125 -1.36 -8.25 4.32
CA ASP A 125 -0.71 -9.26 3.47
C ASP A 125 -1.43 -10.60 3.63
N CYS A 126 -2.36 -10.86 2.71
CA CYS A 126 -3.17 -12.07 2.71
C CYS A 126 -2.37 -13.36 2.46
N LEU A 127 -1.13 -13.28 1.93
CA LEU A 127 -0.32 -14.47 1.65
C LEU A 127 0.40 -14.97 2.91
N ASN A 128 0.77 -14.06 3.81
CA ASN A 128 1.56 -14.39 5.01
C ASN A 128 0.85 -14.10 6.34
N TYR A 129 -0.37 -13.55 6.31
CA TYR A 129 -1.11 -13.06 7.49
C TYR A 129 -0.28 -12.06 8.32
N GLU A 130 0.58 -11.31 7.63
CA GLU A 130 1.43 -10.27 8.18
C GLU A 130 0.88 -8.90 7.76
N LEU A 131 1.29 -7.84 8.46
CA LEU A 131 0.87 -6.47 8.17
C LEU A 131 2.02 -5.73 7.51
N SER A 132 1.84 -5.28 6.27
CA SER A 132 2.79 -4.45 5.54
C SER A 132 2.40 -2.97 5.64
N LEU A 133 3.37 -2.06 5.49
CA LEU A 133 3.09 -0.63 5.54
C LEU A 133 2.26 -0.19 4.33
N LEU A 134 1.19 0.57 4.60
CA LEU A 134 0.37 1.19 3.56
C LEU A 134 1.15 2.35 2.93
N VAL A 135 1.39 2.28 1.62
CA VAL A 135 2.16 3.29 0.89
C VAL A 135 1.23 4.07 -0.04
N HIS A 136 1.12 5.38 0.18
CA HIS A 136 0.39 6.28 -0.70
C HIS A 136 1.29 6.77 -1.84
N CYS A 137 0.70 7.20 -2.95
CA CYS A 137 1.50 7.71 -4.07
C CYS A 137 2.16 9.06 -3.73
N GLU A 138 3.49 9.09 -3.74
CA GLU A 138 4.26 10.32 -3.64
C GLU A 138 4.73 10.77 -5.03
N VAL A 139 4.50 12.04 -5.34
CA VAL A 139 4.84 12.64 -6.63
C VAL A 139 5.86 13.76 -6.43
N GLY A 140 6.75 13.91 -7.40
CA GLY A 140 7.77 14.94 -7.39
C GLY A 140 7.25 16.30 -7.82
N ASP A 141 8.16 17.26 -7.85
CA ASP A 141 7.86 18.61 -8.31
C ASP A 141 7.47 18.64 -9.79
N TRP A 142 6.73 19.68 -10.14
CA TRP A 142 6.38 19.96 -11.53
C TRP A 142 7.61 20.37 -12.33
N THR A 143 7.75 19.84 -13.54
CA THR A 143 8.68 20.38 -14.51
C THR A 143 8.30 21.82 -14.88
N ASP A 144 9.28 22.53 -15.44
CA ASP A 144 9.00 23.77 -16.16
C ASP A 144 7.95 23.55 -17.27
N TRP A 145 7.27 24.64 -17.62
CA TRP A 145 6.32 24.62 -18.73
C TRP A 145 7.05 24.37 -20.04
N GLY A 146 6.61 23.33 -20.76
CA GLY A 146 7.09 23.05 -22.10
C GLY A 146 6.70 24.13 -23.11
N PRO A 147 7.21 24.05 -24.35
CA PRO A 147 6.95 25.05 -25.38
C PRO A 147 5.46 25.15 -25.74
N CYS A 148 5.01 26.35 -26.11
CA CYS A 148 3.63 26.61 -26.50
C CYS A 148 3.27 25.92 -27.83
N VAL A 149 2.49 24.83 -27.78
CA VAL A 149 2.09 24.04 -28.96
C VAL A 149 0.80 24.58 -29.59
N ARG A 150 0.80 24.84 -30.90
CA ARG A 150 -0.34 25.39 -31.65
C ARG A 150 -1.42 24.33 -31.94
N LYS A 151 -2.70 24.64 -31.70
CA LYS A 151 -3.81 23.77 -32.13
C LYS A 151 -4.01 23.87 -33.66
N ARG A 152 -4.22 22.73 -34.33
CA ARG A 152 -4.21 22.61 -35.80
C ARG A 152 -5.29 23.39 -36.56
N SER A 153 -6.32 23.99 -35.91
CA SER A 153 -7.54 24.34 -36.65
C SER A 153 -7.67 25.76 -37.23
N ILE A 154 -6.93 26.81 -36.81
CA ILE A 154 -7.09 28.16 -37.42
C ILE A 154 -5.79 28.98 -37.40
N ARG A 155 -5.26 29.38 -38.57
CA ARG A 155 -4.03 30.20 -38.72
C ARG A 155 -4.15 31.62 -38.13
N ALA A 156 -5.36 32.12 -37.97
CA ALA A 156 -5.65 33.48 -37.51
C ALA A 156 -5.52 33.67 -35.98
N TYR A 157 -5.78 32.62 -35.19
CA TYR A 157 -5.76 32.72 -33.72
C TYR A 157 -4.45 32.16 -33.17
N ARG A 158 -3.60 33.03 -32.61
CA ARG A 158 -2.31 32.66 -31.98
C ARG A 158 -2.49 31.90 -30.66
N ARG A 159 -3.43 30.96 -30.54
CA ARG A 159 -3.68 30.20 -29.32
C ARG A 159 -2.93 28.86 -29.34
N GLY A 160 -2.23 28.56 -28.25
CA GLY A 160 -1.57 27.29 -28.03
C GLY A 160 -1.86 26.72 -26.65
N LYS A 161 -1.22 25.58 -26.37
CA LYS A 161 -1.29 24.85 -25.11
C LYS A 161 0.14 24.54 -24.66
N GLU A 162 0.48 24.95 -23.43
CA GLU A 162 1.69 24.51 -22.74
C GLU A 162 1.33 23.29 -21.88
N THR A 163 2.27 22.37 -21.78
CA THR A 163 2.15 21.16 -20.97
C THR A 163 3.33 21.12 -20.00
N ARG A 164 3.05 20.81 -18.74
CA ARG A 164 4.07 20.40 -17.78
C ARG A 164 3.71 19.05 -17.19
N THR A 165 4.70 18.30 -16.78
CA THR A 165 4.53 16.98 -16.18
C THR A 165 5.23 16.94 -14.84
N ARG A 166 4.88 15.96 -14.02
CA ARG A 166 5.64 15.59 -12.83
C ARG A 166 5.85 14.09 -12.86
N GLN A 167 6.84 13.60 -12.13
CA GLN A 167 7.13 12.17 -12.04
C GLN A 167 6.56 11.59 -10.75
N ILE A 168 6.27 10.28 -10.76
CA ILE A 168 5.94 9.54 -9.54
C ILE A 168 7.26 9.20 -8.85
N LEU A 169 7.44 9.61 -7.59
CA LEU A 169 8.61 9.25 -6.79
C LEU A 169 8.39 7.92 -6.08
N GLN A 170 7.19 7.71 -5.55
CA GLN A 170 6.78 6.47 -4.90
C GLN A 170 5.45 6.00 -5.47
N PRO A 171 5.39 4.80 -6.08
CA PRO A 171 4.12 4.23 -6.51
C PRO A 171 3.28 3.82 -5.30
N PRO A 172 1.94 3.93 -5.38
CA PRO A 172 1.06 3.49 -4.30
C PRO A 172 1.04 1.97 -4.20
N SER A 173 0.78 1.45 -3.00
CA SER A 173 0.46 0.04 -2.80
C SER A 173 -0.95 -0.31 -3.32
N VAL A 174 -1.34 -1.58 -3.24
CA VAL A 174 -2.65 -2.06 -3.76
C VAL A 174 -3.83 -1.35 -3.10
N TYR A 175 -3.69 -1.02 -1.81
CA TYR A 175 -4.71 -0.32 -1.03
C TYR A 175 -4.41 1.18 -0.85
N GLY A 176 -3.30 1.67 -1.41
CA GLY A 176 -2.88 3.07 -1.33
C GLY A 176 -3.69 4.00 -2.24
N ASP A 177 -3.66 5.30 -1.92
CA ASP A 177 -4.35 6.30 -2.74
C ASP A 177 -3.73 6.42 -4.14
N PRO A 178 -4.55 6.50 -5.20
CA PRO A 178 -4.04 6.62 -6.55
C PRO A 178 -3.28 7.93 -6.75
N CYS A 179 -2.29 7.90 -7.63
CA CYS A 179 -1.49 9.08 -7.92
C CYS A 179 -2.36 10.25 -8.42
N PRO A 180 -2.13 11.47 -7.90
CA PRO A 180 -2.82 12.65 -8.37
C PRO A 180 -2.41 12.98 -9.82
N GLN A 181 -3.08 13.94 -10.47
CA GLN A 181 -2.86 14.24 -11.89
C GLN A 181 -1.37 14.45 -12.25
N MET A 182 -0.87 13.72 -13.25
CA MET A 182 0.56 13.70 -13.63
C MET A 182 0.93 14.73 -14.71
N SER A 183 -0.06 15.27 -15.42
CA SER A 183 0.12 16.23 -16.50
C SER A 183 -0.82 17.41 -16.33
N GLN A 184 -0.29 18.64 -16.42
CA GLN A 184 -1.11 19.84 -16.39
C GLN A 184 -0.93 20.63 -17.68
N PHE A 185 -2.00 21.35 -18.03
CA PHE A 185 -2.04 22.15 -19.23
C PHE A 185 -2.46 23.58 -18.97
N ARG A 186 -1.85 24.52 -19.69
CA ARG A 186 -2.22 25.93 -19.65
C ARG A 186 -2.35 26.52 -21.06
N LYS A 187 -3.23 27.51 -21.23
CA LYS A 187 -3.37 28.25 -22.48
C LYS A 187 -2.19 29.21 -22.64
N CYS A 188 -1.66 29.33 -23.84
CA CYS A 188 -0.53 30.21 -24.18
C CYS A 188 -0.75 30.88 -25.54
N VAL A 189 0.08 31.89 -25.84
CA VAL A 189 0.04 32.61 -27.12
C VAL A 189 1.31 32.33 -27.92
N VAL A 190 1.16 31.78 -29.14
CA VAL A 190 2.31 31.41 -29.98
C VAL A 190 2.94 32.67 -30.59
N ARG A 191 4.21 32.93 -30.26
CA ARG A 191 5.01 34.00 -30.89
C ARG A 191 5.54 33.50 -32.24
N LYS A 192 5.39 34.29 -33.32
CA LYS A 192 6.09 34.01 -34.58
C LYS A 192 7.58 34.28 -34.35
N ARG A 193 8.46 33.33 -34.71
CA ARG A 193 9.89 33.64 -34.89
C ARG A 193 9.99 34.70 -35.98
N GLN A 194 10.52 35.88 -35.66
CA GLN A 194 10.89 36.84 -36.68
C GLN A 194 12.15 36.30 -37.36
N SER A 195 12.05 35.94 -38.64
CA SER A 195 13.22 35.76 -39.49
C SER A 195 14.00 37.07 -39.51
N PRO A 196 15.35 37.06 -39.47
CA PRO A 196 16.14 38.28 -39.50
C PRO A 196 15.84 39.02 -40.82
N HIS A 197 15.12 40.13 -40.71
CA HIS A 197 14.67 40.92 -41.84
C HIS A 197 15.85 41.76 -42.34
N ARG A 198 16.11 41.72 -43.66
CA ARG A 198 17.13 42.53 -44.35
C ARG A 198 16.99 44.00 -43.95
N ILE A 199 18.11 44.60 -43.54
CA ILE A 199 18.26 46.01 -43.19
C ILE A 199 18.37 46.82 -44.49
N CYS A 200 17.52 47.83 -44.68
CA CYS A 200 17.81 48.98 -45.54
C CYS A 200 17.63 50.26 -44.68
N PRO A 201 18.59 51.20 -44.69
CA PRO A 201 18.62 52.32 -43.75
C PRO A 201 17.73 53.48 -44.21
N ARG A 202 17.05 54.13 -43.25
CA ARG A 202 16.29 55.37 -43.45
C ARG A 202 17.04 56.50 -42.74
N SER A 203 17.65 57.41 -43.50
CA SER A 203 18.31 58.61 -42.96
C SER A 203 17.28 59.72 -42.73
N THR A 204 17.22 60.22 -41.50
CA THR A 204 16.43 61.36 -41.02
C THR A 204 17.12 62.69 -41.36
N LYS A 205 16.35 63.74 -41.66
CA LYS A 205 16.71 65.13 -41.32
C LYS A 205 15.46 65.94 -40.93
N HIS A 206 15.65 66.75 -39.90
CA HIS A 206 14.69 67.51 -39.11
C HIS A 206 14.45 68.93 -39.66
N ALA A 207 13.24 69.43 -39.33
CA ALA A 207 12.88 70.76 -38.81
C ALA A 207 12.72 72.01 -39.72
N ASP A 208 11.78 72.83 -39.21
CA ASP A 208 11.46 74.26 -39.44
C ASP A 208 10.59 74.63 -40.66
N SER A 209 9.62 75.56 -40.60
CA SER A 209 8.98 76.35 -39.54
C SER A 209 7.88 77.20 -40.24
N HIS A 210 6.70 77.34 -39.60
CA HIS A 210 5.66 78.38 -39.77
C HIS A 210 5.24 78.91 -41.17
N ARG A 211 3.90 78.96 -41.44
CA ARG A 211 3.09 80.20 -41.45
C ARG A 211 1.72 80.10 -42.20
N LYS A 212 0.67 80.51 -41.47
CA LYS A 212 -0.64 81.12 -41.86
C LYS A 212 -1.79 80.27 -42.46
N ARG A 213 -2.87 80.20 -41.66
CA ARG A 213 -4.28 80.06 -42.07
C ARG A 213 -4.70 81.13 -43.09
N ARG A 214 -5.52 80.75 -44.08
CA ARG A 214 -6.65 81.54 -44.62
C ARG A 214 -7.75 80.57 -45.09
N GLU A 215 -8.98 80.79 -44.66
CA GLU A 215 -10.22 80.22 -45.20
C GLU A 215 -10.65 80.97 -46.47
N ALA A 216 -11.32 80.28 -47.42
CA ALA A 216 -12.56 80.72 -48.11
C ALA A 216 -13.00 79.73 -49.21
N ASP A 217 -14.29 79.38 -49.18
CA ASP A 217 -15.17 78.83 -50.23
C ASP A 217 -15.40 79.85 -51.41
N PRO A 218 -16.31 79.67 -52.38
CA PRO A 218 -16.36 78.72 -53.51
C PRO A 218 -16.59 79.45 -54.88
N ALA A 219 -16.63 78.69 -55.99
CA ALA A 219 -17.21 79.02 -57.32
C ALA A 219 -16.50 80.03 -58.28
N ALA A 220 -16.00 79.48 -59.39
CA ALA A 220 -15.97 80.09 -60.74
C ALA A 220 -15.93 78.93 -61.77
N LEU A 221 -17.04 78.55 -62.44
CA LEU A 221 -17.53 79.05 -63.74
C LEU A 221 -16.42 79.33 -64.77
N LYS A 222 -16.50 79.03 -66.07
CA LYS A 222 -17.31 78.20 -66.99
C LYS A 222 -16.64 78.41 -68.38
N SER A 223 -16.80 77.45 -69.30
CA SER A 223 -16.78 77.56 -70.78
C SER A 223 -15.51 77.99 -71.55
N ALA A 224 -14.93 77.03 -72.27
CA ALA A 224 -14.70 77.04 -73.73
C ALA A 224 -14.72 75.57 -74.17
N GLY A 225 -15.39 75.09 -75.21
CA GLY A 225 -15.88 75.71 -76.43
C GLY A 225 -15.63 74.67 -77.52
N LEU A 226 -16.71 74.12 -78.07
CA LEU A 226 -16.73 73.14 -79.16
C LEU A 226 -15.98 73.68 -80.40
N ALA A 227 -15.24 72.81 -81.09
CA ALA A 227 -14.86 73.01 -82.48
C ALA A 227 -15.27 71.76 -83.28
N TRP A 228 -16.18 71.98 -84.21
CA TRP A 228 -16.72 71.03 -85.16
C TRP A 228 -15.80 70.88 -86.39
N SER A 229 -15.72 69.63 -86.85
CA SER A 229 -15.74 69.20 -88.27
C SER A 229 -14.50 69.33 -89.16
N CYS A 230 -14.47 68.39 -90.14
CA CYS A 230 -13.61 68.26 -91.32
C CYS A 230 -12.29 67.48 -91.06
N VAL A 231 -11.93 66.37 -91.71
CA VAL A 231 -12.22 65.85 -93.07
C VAL A 231 -11.84 64.35 -93.15
N LEU A 232 -12.79 63.55 -93.66
CA LEU A 232 -12.72 62.45 -94.63
C LEU A 232 -11.58 61.41 -94.68
N ALA A 233 -12.04 60.15 -94.74
CA ALA A 233 -11.74 59.13 -95.75
C ALA A 233 -10.35 58.43 -95.80
N ALA A 234 -10.35 57.16 -95.40
CA ALA A 234 -9.75 56.03 -96.13
C ALA A 234 -10.23 54.72 -95.45
N THR A 235 -11.38 54.15 -95.85
CA THR A 235 -11.52 53.00 -96.78
C THR A 235 -11.21 51.62 -96.19
N GLN A 236 -12.25 50.78 -96.24
CA GLN A 236 -12.34 49.35 -95.96
C GLN A 236 -11.42 48.46 -96.83
N SER A 237 -10.98 47.35 -96.25
CA SER A 237 -10.84 45.99 -96.84
C SER A 237 -10.71 45.03 -95.64
N LEU A 238 -11.67 44.22 -95.19
CA LEU A 238 -12.45 43.15 -95.82
C LEU A 238 -11.59 42.13 -96.59
N LEU A 239 -11.38 40.94 -96.01
CA LEU A 239 -11.85 39.60 -96.48
C LEU A 239 -10.86 38.43 -96.26
N GLY A 240 -11.46 37.27 -95.96
CA GLY A 240 -10.88 35.91 -96.02
C GLY A 240 -10.83 35.25 -94.64
N ALA A 241 -11.73 34.37 -94.18
CA ALA A 241 -12.43 33.25 -94.82
C ALA A 241 -11.49 32.27 -95.55
N ALA A 242 -11.55 31.01 -95.12
CA ALA A 242 -10.88 29.79 -95.63
C ALA A 242 -9.47 29.47 -95.06
N THR A 243 -9.42 28.70 -93.98
CA THR A 243 -8.97 27.28 -93.99
C THR A 243 -9.37 26.60 -92.68
#